data_AF-A0AAU9VYH4-F1
#
_entry.id   AF-A0AAU9VYH4-F1
#
_cell.length_a   1.000
_cell.length_b   1.000
_cell.length_c   1.000
_cell.angle_alpha   90.00
_cell.angle_beta   90.00
_cell.angle_gamma   90.00
#
_symmetry.space_group_name_H-M   'P 1'
#
loop_
_entity.id
_entity.type
_entity.pdbx_description
1 polymer ?
#
loop_
_entity_poly.entity_id
_entity_poly.type
_entity_poly.pdbx_seq_one_letter_code
_entity_poly.pdbx_strand_id
1 'polypeptide(L)'
;MIAPQLRVFRSHSETSQWVQLMTRRESINEAKEAIFSIDDISSKQGYLPAGMKYIECALKIACSKGEENDDKKAFISKILNNIGVVFLKQGMFEEAKEHHELAPNHLGYNLNQGQKSSREVADSFKKLGNVFYRLSHFDDAKDYFIRSLMREELCGEEDAAVASSLNNLGSIYSVLG
;
A
#
# COMPACT_ATOMS: atom_id res chain seq x y z
N MET A 1 -11.12 20.30 -20.28
CA MET A 1 -12.19 19.42 -19.76
C MET A 1 -11.63 18.02 -19.61
N ILE A 2 -11.48 17.53 -18.39
CA ILE A 2 -11.01 16.17 -18.11
C ILE A 2 -12.20 15.22 -18.33
N ALA A 3 -11.98 14.11 -19.03
CA ALA A 3 -13.04 13.19 -19.43
C ALA A 3 -13.75 12.55 -18.21
N PRO A 4 -15.06 12.23 -18.26
CA PRO A 4 -15.82 11.71 -17.11
C PRO A 4 -15.23 10.46 -16.46
N GLN A 5 -14.49 9.65 -17.24
CA GLN A 5 -13.75 8.47 -16.79
C GLN A 5 -12.46 8.76 -16.00
N LEU A 6 -12.07 10.03 -15.88
CA LEU A 6 -10.93 10.53 -15.12
C LEU A 6 -11.40 11.30 -13.85
N ARG A 7 -12.59 10.96 -13.33
CA ARG A 7 -13.10 11.49 -12.06
C ARG A 7 -12.28 10.89 -10.92
N VAL A 8 -11.69 11.76 -10.09
CA VAL A 8 -11.00 11.38 -8.86
C VAL A 8 -11.97 10.61 -7.95
N PHE A 9 -11.63 9.37 -7.58
CA PHE A 9 -12.42 8.57 -6.66
C PHE A 9 -12.42 9.21 -5.27
N ARG A 10 -13.59 9.15 -4.63
CA ARG A 10 -13.86 9.69 -3.30
C ARG A 10 -14.09 8.60 -2.27
N SER A 11 -14.17 7.33 -2.69
CA SER A 11 -14.44 6.20 -1.79
C SER A 11 -13.90 4.87 -2.31
N HIS A 12 -13.67 3.92 -1.40
CA HIS A 12 -13.28 2.54 -1.72
C HIS A 12 -14.26 1.85 -2.70
N SER A 13 -15.56 2.12 -2.58
CA SER A 13 -16.60 1.62 -3.50
C SER A 13 -16.32 1.98 -4.96
N GLU A 14 -15.90 3.22 -5.20
CA GLU A 14 -15.61 3.71 -6.54
C GLU A 14 -14.33 3.07 -7.10
N THR A 15 -13.30 2.90 -6.25
CA THR A 15 -12.07 2.18 -6.62
C THR A 15 -12.37 0.73 -6.99
N SER A 16 -13.18 0.04 -6.18
CA SER A 16 -13.57 -1.36 -6.39
C SER A 16 -14.42 -1.57 -7.65
N GLN A 17 -15.41 -0.70 -7.91
CA GLN A 17 -16.18 -0.75 -9.17
C GLN A 17 -15.33 -0.46 -10.41
N TRP A 18 -14.37 0.47 -10.30
CA TRP A 18 -13.53 0.85 -11.42
C TRP A 18 -12.50 -0.24 -11.77
N VAL A 19 -11.97 -0.95 -10.76
CA VAL A 19 -11.15 -2.17 -10.94
C VAL A 19 -11.92 -3.24 -11.71
N GLN A 20 -13.21 -3.44 -11.41
CA GLN A 20 -14.08 -4.39 -12.13
C GLN A 20 -14.36 -3.99 -13.60
N LEU A 21 -14.40 -2.68 -13.89
CA LEU A 21 -14.72 -2.16 -15.23
C LEU A 21 -13.54 -2.19 -16.21
N MET A 22 -12.31 -2.10 -15.71
CA MET A 22 -11.14 -1.83 -16.56
C MET A 22 -10.28 -3.05 -16.92
N THR A 23 -10.84 -4.26 -16.82
CA THR A 23 -10.20 -5.56 -17.10
C THR A 23 -9.83 -5.80 -18.60
N ARG A 24 -9.47 -4.77 -19.37
CA ARG A 24 -9.14 -4.86 -20.82
C ARG A 24 -7.82 -4.10 -21.18
N ARG A 25 -6.67 -4.84 -21.22
CA ARG A 25 -5.30 -4.62 -21.83
C ARG A 25 -4.56 -3.26 -21.58
N GLU A 26 -3.22 -3.09 -21.50
CA GLU A 26 -1.97 -3.89 -21.68
C GLU A 26 -0.73 -3.16 -21.01
N SER A 27 0.41 -3.88 -20.83
CA SER A 27 1.82 -3.47 -20.50
C SER A 27 2.30 -3.26 -19.03
N ILE A 28 2.83 -4.32 -18.41
CA ILE A 28 3.43 -4.35 -17.03
C ILE A 28 4.56 -3.32 -16.83
N ASN A 29 5.32 -2.97 -17.87
CA ASN A 29 6.46 -2.06 -17.75
C ASN A 29 6.04 -0.60 -17.55
N GLU A 30 4.97 -0.17 -18.22
CA GLU A 30 4.38 1.17 -18.01
C GLU A 30 3.81 1.30 -16.59
N ALA A 31 3.27 0.21 -16.04
CA ALA A 31 2.82 0.17 -14.66
C ALA A 31 3.99 0.28 -13.66
N LYS A 32 5.15 -0.34 -13.95
CA LYS A 32 6.34 -0.22 -13.10
C LYS A 32 6.86 1.22 -13.06
N GLU A 33 6.97 1.89 -14.21
CA GLU A 33 7.36 3.31 -14.29
C GLU A 33 6.36 4.23 -13.60
N ALA A 34 5.06 3.93 -13.73
CA ALA A 34 3.99 4.63 -13.02
C ALA A 34 4.17 4.52 -11.50
N ILE A 35 4.53 3.36 -10.96
CA ILE A 35 4.77 3.15 -9.52
C ILE A 35 5.98 3.94 -9.01
N PHE A 36 7.11 3.92 -9.71
CA PHE A 36 8.27 4.75 -9.34
C PHE A 36 7.90 6.24 -9.33
N SER A 37 7.10 6.67 -10.32
CA SER A 37 6.59 8.03 -10.39
C SER A 37 5.62 8.33 -9.23
N ILE A 38 4.80 7.37 -8.79
CA ILE A 38 3.90 7.53 -7.62
C ILE A 38 4.68 7.71 -6.33
N ASP A 39 5.75 6.93 -6.09
CA ASP A 39 6.57 7.05 -4.89
C ASP A 39 7.28 8.42 -4.84
N ASP A 40 7.79 8.90 -5.99
CA ASP A 40 8.40 10.22 -6.14
C ASP A 40 7.38 11.37 -5.99
N ILE A 41 6.21 11.28 -6.64
CA ILE A 41 5.15 12.30 -6.58
C ILE A 41 4.52 12.35 -5.18
N SER A 42 4.29 11.19 -4.57
CA SER A 42 3.73 11.11 -3.22
C SER A 42 4.71 11.71 -2.22
N SER A 43 6.01 11.43 -2.34
CA SER A 43 7.03 11.97 -1.43
C SER A 43 7.23 13.48 -1.56
N LYS A 44 6.97 14.09 -2.73
CA LYS A 44 7.24 15.51 -3.00
C LYS A 44 6.14 16.54 -2.66
N GLN A 45 5.03 16.13 -2.02
CA GLN A 45 3.89 16.98 -1.64
C GLN A 45 3.16 17.70 -2.80
N GLY A 46 1.83 17.51 -2.88
CA GLY A 46 0.92 18.44 -3.56
C GLY A 46 0.11 17.89 -4.73
N TYR A 47 0.56 16.85 -5.44
CA TYR A 47 -0.15 16.32 -6.62
C TYR A 47 -0.73 14.92 -6.42
N LEU A 48 -1.56 14.78 -5.38
CA LEU A 48 -2.39 13.60 -5.10
C LEU A 48 -3.24 13.13 -6.32
N PRO A 49 -3.81 14.02 -7.17
CA PRO A 49 -4.59 13.58 -8.33
C PRO A 49 -3.76 12.90 -9.43
N ALA A 50 -2.49 13.29 -9.58
CA ALA A 50 -1.59 12.67 -10.55
C ALA A 50 -1.20 11.26 -10.10
N GLY A 51 -0.83 11.09 -8.82
CA GLY A 51 -0.52 9.78 -8.23
C GLY A 51 -1.67 8.79 -8.35
N MET A 52 -2.92 9.23 -8.14
CA MET A 52 -4.10 8.39 -8.31
C MET A 52 -4.31 7.92 -9.76
N LYS A 53 -4.07 8.79 -10.74
CA LYS A 53 -4.16 8.41 -12.17
C LYS A 53 -3.12 7.35 -12.56
N TYR A 54 -1.93 7.41 -11.97
CA TYR A 54 -0.90 6.40 -12.19
C TYR A 54 -1.24 5.06 -11.51
N ILE A 55 -1.81 5.11 -10.31
CA ILE A 55 -2.31 3.93 -9.58
C ILE A 55 -3.40 3.23 -10.40
N GLU A 56 -4.32 4.04 -10.91
CA GLU A 56 -5.39 3.64 -11.83
C GLU A 56 -4.84 2.90 -13.05
N CYS A 57 -3.85 3.47 -13.75
CA CYS A 57 -3.20 2.81 -14.87
C CYS A 57 -2.50 1.52 -14.45
N ALA A 58 -1.78 1.53 -13.32
CA ALA A 58 -1.06 0.36 -12.85
C ALA A 58 -2.01 -0.80 -12.49
N LEU A 59 -3.16 -0.51 -11.88
CA LEU A 59 -4.21 -1.50 -11.60
C LEU A 59 -4.81 -2.08 -12.88
N LYS A 60 -5.09 -1.27 -13.90
CA LYS A 60 -5.62 -1.74 -15.19
C LYS A 60 -4.72 -2.77 -15.84
N ILE A 61 -3.44 -2.46 -15.84
CA ILE A 61 -2.38 -3.28 -16.40
C ILE A 61 -2.27 -4.58 -15.59
N ALA A 62 -2.24 -4.46 -14.27
CA ALA A 62 -2.18 -5.59 -13.37
C ALA A 62 -3.45 -6.45 -13.39
N CYS A 63 -4.61 -5.92 -13.76
CA CYS A 63 -5.86 -6.68 -13.92
C CYS A 63 -6.11 -7.15 -15.37
N SER A 64 -5.19 -6.90 -16.30
CA SER A 64 -5.34 -7.37 -17.68
C SER A 64 -5.26 -8.91 -17.77
N LYS A 65 -5.96 -9.50 -18.76
CA LYS A 65 -6.00 -10.96 -18.97
C LYS A 65 -4.59 -11.51 -19.24
N GLY A 66 -4.13 -12.35 -18.33
CA GLY A 66 -2.87 -13.10 -18.36
C GLY A 66 -2.82 -14.00 -17.13
N GLU A 67 -2.03 -15.07 -17.19
CA GLU A 67 -1.88 -16.02 -16.06
C GLU A 67 -1.56 -15.29 -14.76
N GLU A 68 -2.23 -15.69 -13.70
CA GLU A 68 -2.01 -15.14 -12.36
C GLU A 68 -0.71 -15.75 -11.82
N ASN A 69 0.37 -14.98 -11.86
CA ASN A 69 1.67 -15.39 -11.33
C ASN A 69 2.03 -14.59 -10.07
N ASP A 70 3.02 -15.06 -9.33
CA ASP A 70 3.44 -14.44 -8.07
C ASP A 70 3.92 -12.99 -8.26
N ASP A 71 4.57 -12.68 -9.39
CA ASP A 71 5.01 -11.32 -9.73
C ASP A 71 3.85 -10.34 -9.86
N LYS A 72 2.75 -10.76 -10.49
CA LYS A 72 1.54 -9.95 -10.67
C LYS A 72 0.85 -9.69 -9.34
N LYS A 73 0.81 -10.69 -8.45
CA LYS A 73 0.26 -10.54 -7.09
C LYS A 73 1.10 -9.56 -6.25
N ALA A 74 2.42 -9.68 -6.29
CA ALA A 74 3.33 -8.74 -5.64
C ALA A 74 3.17 -7.32 -6.19
N PHE A 75 2.99 -7.21 -7.50
CA PHE A 75 2.77 -5.93 -8.15
C PHE A 75 1.47 -5.25 -7.70
N ILE A 76 0.35 -5.99 -7.64
CA ILE A 76 -0.94 -5.47 -7.15
C ILE A 76 -0.86 -5.09 -5.67
N SER A 77 -0.18 -5.91 -4.86
CA SER A 77 0.07 -5.62 -3.43
C SER A 77 0.79 -4.29 -3.23
N LYS A 78 1.83 -4.02 -4.03
CA LYS A 78 2.54 -2.73 -3.99
C LYS A 78 1.63 -1.55 -4.38
N ILE A 79 0.78 -1.71 -5.39
CA ILE A 79 -0.17 -0.65 -5.78
C ILE A 79 -1.16 -0.36 -4.66
N LEU A 80 -1.71 -1.39 -4.03
CA LEU A 80 -2.64 -1.25 -2.91
C LEU A 80 -2.01 -0.49 -1.73
N ASN A 81 -0.76 -0.79 -1.39
CA ASN A 81 -0.03 -0.01 -0.39
C ASN A 81 0.15 1.46 -0.79
N ASN A 82 0.44 1.73 -2.06
CA ASN A 82 0.59 3.10 -2.52
C ASN A 82 -0.73 3.88 -2.49
N ILE A 83 -1.86 3.23 -2.78
CA ILE A 83 -3.20 3.82 -2.58
C ILE A 83 -3.41 4.17 -1.10
N GLY A 84 -3.10 3.24 -0.19
CA GLY A 84 -3.24 3.48 1.24
C GLY A 84 -2.41 4.69 1.70
N VAL A 85 -1.18 4.86 1.21
CA VAL A 85 -0.35 6.04 1.48
C VAL A 85 -1.00 7.33 0.97
N VAL A 86 -1.62 7.31 -0.21
CA VAL A 86 -2.33 8.47 -0.76
C VAL A 86 -3.51 8.87 0.13
N PHE A 87 -4.32 7.91 0.59
CA PHE A 87 -5.42 8.17 1.52
C PHE A 87 -4.92 8.66 2.89
N LEU A 88 -3.84 8.07 3.42
CA LEU A 88 -3.21 8.48 4.68
C LEU A 88 -2.77 9.95 4.63
N LYS A 89 -2.27 10.41 3.48
CA LYS A 89 -1.87 11.81 3.25
C LYS A 89 -3.06 12.76 3.12
N GLN A 90 -4.21 12.26 2.68
CA GLN A 90 -5.47 13.01 2.61
C GLN A 90 -6.21 13.06 3.95
N GLY A 91 -5.75 12.34 4.98
CA GLY A 91 -6.43 12.23 6.27
C GLY A 91 -7.59 11.22 6.28
N MET A 92 -7.71 10.43 5.21
CA MET A 92 -8.69 9.34 5.07
C MET A 92 -8.09 8.06 5.66
N PHE A 93 -8.10 7.94 6.99
CA PHE A 93 -7.37 6.89 7.70
C PHE A 93 -8.01 5.51 7.55
N GLU A 94 -9.34 5.43 7.54
CA GLU A 94 -10.10 4.19 7.41
C GLU A 94 -9.93 3.59 6.01
N GLU A 95 -9.98 4.42 4.96
CA GLU A 95 -9.67 3.98 3.60
C GLU A 95 -8.20 3.60 3.46
N ALA A 96 -7.28 4.33 4.10
CA ALA A 96 -5.86 3.95 4.12
C ALA A 96 -5.66 2.57 4.75
N LYS A 97 -6.31 2.31 5.89
CA LYS A 97 -6.29 1.04 6.59
C LYS A 97 -6.76 -0.10 5.69
N GLU A 98 -7.93 0.05 5.08
CA GLU A 98 -8.52 -0.98 4.22
C GLU A 98 -7.58 -1.38 3.08
N HIS A 99 -6.95 -0.41 2.42
CA HIS A 99 -6.03 -0.70 1.31
C HIS A 99 -4.73 -1.36 1.77
N HIS A 100 -4.22 -0.99 2.95
CA HIS A 100 -3.06 -1.66 3.56
C HIS A 100 -3.38 -3.07 4.07
N GLU A 101 -4.64 -3.36 4.42
CA GLU A 101 -5.10 -4.72 4.77
C GLU A 101 -5.32 -5.61 3.53
N LEU A 102 -5.78 -5.02 2.42
CA LEU A 102 -6.00 -5.74 1.16
C LEU A 102 -4.70 -6.15 0.46
N ALA A 103 -3.65 -5.34 0.54
CA ALA A 103 -2.34 -5.62 -0.08
C ALA A 103 -1.77 -7.01 0.26
N PRO A 104 -1.69 -7.43 1.54
CA PRO A 104 -1.26 -8.78 1.90
C PRO A 104 -2.26 -9.86 1.47
N ASN A 105 -3.57 -9.62 1.61
CA ASN A 105 -4.59 -10.61 1.25
C ASN A 105 -4.48 -11.02 -0.23
N HIS A 106 -4.12 -10.08 -1.11
CA HIS A 106 -3.92 -10.36 -2.52
C HIS A 106 -2.67 -11.22 -2.83
N LEU A 107 -1.68 -11.21 -1.95
CA LEU A 107 -0.54 -12.15 -2.00
C LEU A 107 -0.92 -13.57 -1.53
N GLY A 108 -2.18 -13.80 -1.16
CA GLY A 108 -2.59 -15.00 -0.43
C GLY A 108 -2.14 -15.00 1.03
N TYR A 109 -1.71 -13.83 1.54
CA TYR A 109 -1.31 -13.67 2.92
C TYR A 109 -2.49 -13.16 3.74
N ASN A 110 -3.06 -14.02 4.59
CA ASN A 110 -3.98 -13.56 5.61
C ASN A 110 -3.16 -12.96 6.75
N LEU A 111 -3.45 -11.71 7.12
CA LEU A 111 -2.80 -11.02 8.25
C LEU A 111 -2.87 -11.79 9.58
N ASN A 112 -3.75 -12.79 9.66
CA ASN A 112 -3.94 -13.69 10.80
C ASN A 112 -3.23 -15.06 10.67
N GLN A 113 -2.50 -15.35 9.59
CA GLN A 113 -1.79 -16.62 9.39
C GLN A 113 -0.28 -16.42 9.14
N GLY A 114 0.54 -17.32 9.68
CA GLY A 114 1.98 -17.11 9.87
C GLY A 114 2.93 -17.70 8.82
N GLN A 115 2.49 -18.06 7.62
CA GLN A 115 3.25 -19.01 6.78
C GLN A 115 4.05 -18.43 5.59
N LYS A 116 3.91 -17.15 5.21
CA LYS A 116 4.71 -16.55 4.14
C LYS A 116 5.15 -15.13 4.51
N SER A 117 6.45 -14.89 4.66
CA SER A 117 7.02 -13.56 4.84
C SER A 117 7.50 -13.04 3.48
N SER A 118 7.06 -11.84 3.10
CA SER A 118 7.60 -11.12 1.94
C SER A 118 7.82 -9.66 2.32
N ARG A 119 8.68 -8.99 1.55
CA ARG A 119 8.97 -7.56 1.71
C ARG A 119 7.69 -6.71 1.64
N GLU A 120 6.76 -7.06 0.76
CA GLU A 120 5.49 -6.37 0.60
C GLU A 120 4.58 -6.54 1.83
N VAL A 121 4.59 -7.71 2.46
CA VAL A 121 3.84 -7.97 3.69
C VAL A 121 4.41 -7.14 4.85
N ALA A 122 5.73 -7.10 4.99
CA ALA A 122 6.39 -6.25 5.98
C ALA A 122 6.04 -4.77 5.80
N ASP A 123 6.14 -4.26 4.57
CA ASP A 123 5.79 -2.86 4.30
C ASP A 123 4.32 -2.58 4.63
N SER A 124 3.39 -3.47 4.27
CA SER A 124 1.97 -3.34 4.61
C SER A 124 1.74 -3.20 6.12
N PHE A 125 2.42 -4.02 6.93
CA PHE A 125 2.35 -3.94 8.39
C PHE A 125 2.88 -2.61 8.94
N LYS A 126 4.03 -2.14 8.43
CA LYS A 126 4.55 -0.82 8.80
C LYS A 126 3.60 0.30 8.43
N LYS A 127 2.95 0.24 7.26
CA LYS A 127 1.97 1.24 6.85
C LYS A 127 0.73 1.21 7.75
N LEU A 128 0.23 0.03 8.12
CA LEU A 128 -0.85 -0.10 9.11
C LEU A 128 -0.46 0.53 10.45
N GLY A 129 0.75 0.27 10.93
CA GLY A 129 1.28 0.91 12.15
C GLY A 129 1.22 2.43 12.07
N ASN A 130 1.58 3.01 10.93
CA ASN A 130 1.44 4.46 10.71
C ASN A 130 -0.01 4.93 10.71
N VAL A 131 -0.95 4.16 10.14
CA VAL A 131 -2.38 4.51 10.18
C VAL A 131 -2.88 4.54 11.63
N PHE A 132 -2.62 3.49 12.40
CA PHE A 132 -3.03 3.40 13.81
C PHE A 132 -2.37 4.48 14.67
N TYR A 133 -1.11 4.84 14.39
CA TYR A 133 -0.47 5.97 15.04
C TYR A 133 -1.23 7.28 14.79
N ARG A 134 -1.67 7.52 13.55
CA ARG A 134 -2.43 8.73 13.18
C ARG A 134 -3.83 8.74 13.77
N LEU A 135 -4.41 7.56 14.02
CA LEU A 135 -5.66 7.38 14.77
C LEU A 135 -5.47 7.45 16.30
N SER A 136 -4.25 7.67 16.80
CA SER A 136 -3.90 7.65 18.22
C SER A 136 -4.14 6.31 18.93
N HIS A 137 -4.21 5.22 18.17
CA HIS A 137 -4.31 3.85 18.67
C HIS A 137 -2.89 3.28 18.82
N PHE A 138 -2.18 3.75 19.85
CA PHE A 138 -0.74 3.51 19.98
C PHE A 138 -0.38 2.04 20.25
N ASP A 139 -1.21 1.29 20.97
CA ASP A 139 -0.97 -0.14 21.20
C ASP A 139 -1.13 -0.98 19.92
N ASP A 140 -2.14 -0.68 19.11
CA ASP A 140 -2.30 -1.31 17.79
C ASP A 140 -1.12 -0.97 16.89
N ALA A 141 -0.72 0.30 16.86
CA ALA A 141 0.44 0.76 16.08
C ALA A 141 1.73 0.03 16.50
N LYS A 142 1.95 -0.14 17.81
CA LYS A 142 3.07 -0.92 18.37
C LYS A 142 3.09 -2.34 17.83
N ASP A 143 1.97 -3.06 17.94
CA ASP A 143 1.84 -4.45 17.49
C ASP A 143 2.16 -4.57 15.99
N TYR A 144 1.63 -3.64 15.19
CA TYR A 144 1.89 -3.61 13.76
C TYR A 144 3.35 -3.32 13.39
N PHE A 145 4.02 -2.40 14.08
CA PHE A 145 5.45 -2.15 13.85
C PHE A 145 6.32 -3.34 14.28
N ILE A 146 5.99 -4.03 15.37
CA ILE A 146 6.69 -5.27 15.77
C ILE A 146 6.51 -6.35 14.70
N ARG A 147 5.28 -6.55 14.21
CA ARG A 147 5.01 -7.52 13.14
C ARG A 147 5.76 -7.19 11.85
N SER A 148 5.93 -5.91 11.52
CA SER A 148 6.77 -5.49 10.40
C SER A 148 8.22 -5.88 10.63
N LEU A 149 8.79 -5.49 11.76
CA LEU A 149 10.20 -5.73 12.11
C LEU A 149 10.56 -7.21 12.05
N MET A 150 9.75 -8.08 12.67
CA MET A 150 9.96 -9.53 12.64
C MET A 150 10.02 -10.09 11.21
N ARG A 151 9.26 -9.51 10.28
CA ARG A 151 9.24 -9.95 8.88
C ARG A 151 10.40 -9.38 8.07
N GLU A 152 10.78 -8.13 8.33
CA GLU A 152 11.99 -7.51 7.76
C GLU A 152 13.23 -8.34 8.12
N GLU A 153 13.35 -8.78 9.38
CA GLU A 153 14.43 -9.67 9.83
C GLU A 153 14.38 -11.05 9.14
N LEU A 154 13.19 -11.67 9.04
CA LEU A 154 13.03 -12.96 8.35
C LEU A 154 13.37 -12.90 6.86
N CYS A 155 13.12 -11.76 6.21
CA CYS A 155 13.40 -11.54 4.80
C CYS A 155 14.84 -11.08 4.52
N GLY A 156 15.63 -10.77 5.56
CA GLY A 156 16.97 -10.20 5.40
C GLY A 156 16.94 -8.81 4.74
N GLU A 157 15.93 -8.00 5.06
CA GLU A 157 15.81 -6.64 4.54
C GLU A 157 16.98 -5.73 4.97
N GLU A 158 17.21 -4.66 4.20
CA GLU A 158 18.31 -3.73 4.45
C GLU A 158 18.13 -2.98 5.78
N ASP A 159 19.26 -2.59 6.39
CA ASP A 159 19.33 -1.85 7.65
C ASP A 159 18.42 -0.61 7.67
N ALA A 160 18.19 0.03 6.51
CA ALA A 160 17.33 1.20 6.40
C ALA A 160 15.83 0.89 6.70
N ALA A 161 15.32 -0.25 6.25
CA ALA A 161 13.94 -0.65 6.51
C ALA A 161 13.73 -0.97 8.00
N VAL A 162 14.65 -1.78 8.54
CA VAL A 162 14.72 -2.15 9.96
C VAL A 162 14.83 -0.91 10.84
N ALA A 163 15.74 0.02 10.51
CA ALA A 163 15.92 1.26 11.25
C ALA A 163 14.66 2.13 11.23
N SER A 164 13.94 2.21 10.10
CA SER A 164 12.68 2.95 10.03
C SER A 164 11.62 2.35 10.96
N SER A 165 11.48 1.03 11.01
CA SER A 165 10.53 0.34 11.91
C SER A 165 10.90 0.55 13.37
N LEU A 166 12.19 0.47 13.73
CA LEU A 166 12.68 0.74 15.08
C LEU A 166 12.45 2.19 15.51
N ASN A 167 12.63 3.15 14.61
CA ASN A 167 12.42 4.57 14.91
C ASN A 167 10.93 4.87 15.18
N ASN A 168 10.03 4.22 14.43
CA ASN A 168 8.60 4.29 14.67
C ASN A 168 8.23 3.67 16.03
N LEU A 169 8.83 2.53 16.40
CA LEU A 169 8.66 1.94 17.72
C LEU A 169 9.17 2.86 18.85
N GLY A 170 10.33 3.50 18.67
CA GLY A 170 10.83 4.49 19.62
C GLY A 170 9.86 5.65 19.83
N SER A 171 9.23 6.12 18.74
CA SER A 171 8.19 7.15 18.79
C SER A 171 6.94 6.68 19.56
N ILE A 172 6.55 5.41 19.38
CA ILE A 172 5.45 4.80 20.13
C ILE A 172 5.77 4.70 21.63
N TYR A 173 6.94 4.18 21.99
CA TYR A 173 7.34 4.05 23.40
C TYR A 173 7.42 5.41 24.09
N SER A 174 7.90 6.46 23.39
CA SER A 174 7.90 7.82 23.93
C SER A 174 6.49 8.36 24.23
N VAL A 175 5.46 7.88 23.53
CA VAL A 175 4.07 8.27 23.78
C VAL A 175 3.44 7.43 24.90
N LEU A 176 3.78 6.13 24.97
CA LEU A 176 3.21 5.21 25.96
C LEU A 176 3.84 5.34 27.36
N GLY A 177 5.05 5.89 27.48
CA GLY A 177 5.75 6.12 28.75
C GLY A 177 6.75 5.03 29.09
#